data_AF-A0A937IZJ8-F1
#
_entry.id   AF-A0A937IZJ8-F1
#
_cell.length_a   1.000
_cell.length_b   1.000
_cell.length_c   1.000
_cell.angle_alpha   90.00
_cell.angle_beta   90.00
_cell.angle_gamma   90.00
#
_symmetry.space_group_name_H-M   'P 1'
#
loop_
_entity.id
_entity.type
_entity.pdbx_description
1 polymer ?
#
loop_
_entity_poly.entity_id
_entity_poly.type
_entity_poly.pdbx_seq_one_letter_code
_entity_poly.pdbx_strand_id
1 'polypeptide(L)'
;MDIKELLSKITPEVYLSLKRSIEIGRWPDGRKLTSEQRSLSIQAVIAYEQDLPEHQKTGFVPHKKSACDSGVPEEEPLSWKH
;
A
#
# COMPACT_ATOMS: atom_id res chain seq x y z
N MET A 1 -8.56 5.20 20.49
CA MET A 1 -8.37 6.05 19.29
C MET A 1 -9.09 5.35 18.18
N ASP A 2 -10.29 5.81 17.90
CA ASP A 2 -11.26 5.14 17.05
C ASP A 2 -10.89 5.34 15.58
N ILE A 3 -10.42 4.28 14.93
CA ILE A 3 -10.19 4.27 13.48
C ILE A 3 -11.48 4.63 12.71
N LYS A 4 -12.66 4.46 13.33
CA LYS A 4 -13.95 4.95 12.80
C LYS A 4 -14.01 6.47 12.60
N GLU A 5 -13.37 7.27 13.44
CA GLU A 5 -13.29 8.72 13.22
C GLU A 5 -12.30 9.07 12.10
N LEU A 6 -11.19 8.33 11.98
CA LEU A 6 -10.25 8.45 10.86
C LEU A 6 -10.90 8.06 9.52
N LEU A 7 -11.76 7.03 9.52
CA LEU A 7 -12.55 6.61 8.37
C LEU A 7 -13.44 7.73 7.80
N SER A 8 -13.97 8.61 8.65
CA SER A 8 -14.78 9.76 8.20
C SER A 8 -13.95 10.90 7.60
N LYS A 9 -12.62 10.86 7.74
CA LYS A 9 -11.69 11.90 7.24
C LYS A 9 -10.47 11.27 6.57
N ILE A 10 -10.65 10.24 5.73
CA ILE A 10 -9.52 9.67 5.00
C ILE A 10 -9.03 10.71 3.99
N THR A 11 -7.99 11.43 4.38
CA THR A 11 -7.13 12.17 3.48
C THR A 11 -6.09 11.21 2.88
N PRO A 12 -5.51 11.53 1.72
CA PRO A 12 -4.43 10.73 1.14
C PRO A 12 -3.24 10.54 2.10
N GLU A 13 -2.94 11.50 2.97
CA GLU A 13 -1.94 11.36 4.03
C GLU A 13 -2.30 10.28 5.06
N VAL A 14 -3.57 10.22 5.49
CA VAL A 14 -4.03 9.20 6.45
C VAL A 14 -3.93 7.81 5.83
N TYR A 15 -4.33 7.67 4.56
CA TYR A 15 -4.19 6.42 3.83
C TYR A 15 -2.72 5.94 3.79
N LEU A 16 -1.78 6.82 3.44
CA LEU A 16 -0.35 6.49 3.40
C LEU A 16 0.19 6.09 4.78
N SER A 17 -0.22 6.79 5.83
CA SER A 17 0.16 6.49 7.21
C SER A 17 -0.38 5.13 7.67
N LEU A 18 -1.64 4.82 7.35
CA LEU A 18 -2.25 3.53 7.64
C LEU A 18 -1.52 2.39 6.92
N LYS A 19 -1.28 2.55 5.62
CA LYS A 19 -0.54 1.58 4.81
C LYS A 19 0.83 1.28 5.40
N ARG A 20 1.62 2.33 5.67
CA ARG A 20 2.93 2.20 6.31
C ARG A 20 2.86 1.53 7.69
N SER A 21 1.84 1.87 8.49
CA SER A 21 1.67 1.28 9.81
C SER A 21 1.36 -0.22 9.75
N ILE A 22 0.61 -0.67 8.73
CA ILE A 22 0.30 -2.09 8.49
C ILE A 22 1.54 -2.86 8.01
N GLU A 23 2.35 -2.26 7.12
CA GLU A 23 3.59 -2.84 6.61
C GLU A 23 4.63 -3.04 7.73
N ILE A 24 4.81 -2.04 8.59
CA ILE A 24 5.77 -2.06 9.69
C ILE A 24 5.21 -2.80 10.92
N GLY A 25 3.88 -2.85 11.08
CA GLY A 25 3.20 -3.34 12.28
C GLY A 25 3.28 -2.38 13.47
N ARG A 26 3.58 -1.11 13.24
CA ARG A 26 3.69 -0.06 14.25
C ARG A 26 3.15 1.27 13.74
N TRP A 27 2.55 2.05 14.63
CA TRP A 27 2.15 3.42 14.38
C TRP A 27 3.37 4.34 14.21
N PRO A 28 3.23 5.52 13.57
CA PRO A 28 4.30 6.52 13.48
C PRO A 28 4.79 6.98 14.85
N ASP A 29 3.95 6.95 15.88
CA ASP A 29 4.30 7.15 17.29
C ASP A 29 5.17 6.03 17.92
N GLY A 30 5.52 4.99 17.15
CA GLY A 30 6.33 3.85 17.62
C GLY A 30 5.55 2.80 18.42
N ARG A 31 4.26 3.03 18.69
CA ARG A 31 3.37 2.07 19.35
C ARG A 31 3.12 0.85 18.45
N LYS A 32 3.05 -0.35 19.04
CA LYS A 32 2.71 -1.58 18.30
C LYS A 32 1.25 -1.52 17.82
N LEU A 33 1.01 -1.99 16.61
CA LEU A 33 -0.32 -2.15 16.04
C LEU A 33 -0.91 -3.47 16.57
N THR A 34 -2.08 -3.41 17.20
CA THR A 34 -2.76 -4.65 17.63
C THR A 34 -3.41 -5.36 16.44
N SER A 35 -3.68 -6.67 16.57
CA SER A 35 -4.30 -7.45 15.49
C SER A 35 -5.67 -6.91 15.08
N GLU A 36 -6.49 -6.47 16.04
CA GLU A 36 -7.78 -5.84 15.77
C GLU A 36 -7.63 -4.51 15.04
N GLN A 37 -6.69 -3.65 15.49
CA GLN A 37 -6.39 -2.39 14.83
C GLN A 37 -5.87 -2.60 13.40
N ARG A 38 -5.04 -3.62 13.20
CA ARG A 38 -4.54 -4.01 11.87
C ARG A 38 -5.67 -4.41 10.96
N SER A 39 -6.57 -5.29 11.42
CA SER A 39 -7.72 -5.74 10.63
C SER A 39 -8.63 -4.57 10.24
N LEU A 40 -8.89 -3.66 11.18
CA LEU A 40 -9.71 -2.47 10.93
C LEU A 40 -9.03 -1.49 9.97
N SER A 41 -7.72 -1.31 10.09
CA SER A 41 -6.93 -0.45 9.19
C SER A 41 -6.91 -1.00 7.77
N ILE A 42 -6.80 -2.33 7.60
CA ILE A 42 -6.88 -3.00 6.30
C ILE A 42 -8.26 -2.76 5.67
N GLN A 43 -9.34 -2.95 6.44
CA GLN A 43 -10.69 -2.68 5.94
C GLN A 43 -10.88 -1.22 5.50
N ALA A 44 -10.28 -0.27 6.22
CA ALA A 44 -10.33 1.15 5.86
C ALA A 44 -9.56 1.46 4.57
N VAL A 45 -8.37 0.89 4.40
CA VAL A 45 -7.56 1.00 3.18
C VAL A 45 -8.33 0.44 1.98
N ILE A 46 -8.93 -0.75 2.13
CA ILE A 46 -9.73 -1.39 1.07
C ILE A 46 -10.94 -0.51 0.70
N ALA A 47 -11.64 0.04 1.69
CA ALA A 47 -12.80 0.90 1.45
C ALA A 47 -12.40 2.17 0.68
N TYR A 48 -11.28 2.80 1.05
CA TYR A 48 -10.75 3.97 0.35
C TYR A 48 -10.30 3.65 -1.08
N GLU A 49 -9.74 2.46 -1.31
CA GLU A 49 -9.31 2.02 -2.63
C GLU A 49 -10.45 1.67 -3.59
N GLN A 50 -11.70 1.60 -3.13
CA GLN A 50 -12.84 1.39 -4.03
C GLN A 50 -13.04 2.57 -5.00
N ASP A 51 -12.84 3.79 -4.52
CA ASP A 51 -12.98 5.03 -5.30
C ASP A 51 -11.71 5.41 -6.09
N LEU A 52 -10.58 4.75 -5.82
CA LEU A 52 -9.32 4.99 -6.53
C LEU A 52 -9.29 4.28 -7.90
N PRO A 53 -8.65 4.89 -8.91
CA PRO A 53 -8.44 4.22 -10.18
C PRO A 53 -7.50 3.01 -10.01
N GLU A 54 -7.70 1.94 -10.77
CA GLU A 54 -7.00 0.65 -10.59
C GLU A 54 -5.47 0.79 -10.54
N HIS A 55 -4.88 1.66 -11.36
CA HIS A 55 -3.43 1.89 -11.38
C HIS A 55 -2.84 2.45 -10.07
N GLN A 56 -3.66 3.03 -9.20
CA GLN A 56 -3.27 3.53 -7.88
C GLN A 56 -3.62 2.57 -6.74
N LYS A 57 -4.38 1.50 -7.02
CA LYS A 57 -4.73 0.51 -5.99
C LYS A 57 -3.50 -0.30 -5.60
N THR A 58 -3.40 -0.61 -4.32
CA THR A 58 -2.35 -1.48 -3.80
C THR A 58 -2.48 -2.87 -4.42
N GLY A 59 -1.37 -3.42 -4.94
CA GLY A 59 -1.37 -4.72 -5.60
C GLY A 59 -1.87 -4.69 -7.06
N PHE A 60 -2.01 -3.51 -7.67
CA PHE A 60 -2.23 -3.42 -9.11
C PHE A 60 -1.09 -4.08 -9.87
N VAL A 61 -1.42 -5.13 -10.61
CA VAL A 61 -0.52 -5.77 -11.57
C VAL A 61 -1.09 -5.47 -12.95
N PRO A 62 -0.38 -4.71 -13.80
CA PRO A 62 -0.85 -4.46 -15.16
C PRO A 62 -1.01 -5.79 -15.89
N HIS A 63 -2.14 -5.95 -16.56
CA HIS A 63 -2.40 -7.12 -17.38
C HIS A 63 -1.37 -7.19 -18.51
N LYS A 64 -0.61 -8.28 -18.53
CA LYS A 64 0.31 -8.58 -19.63
C LYS A 64 -0.50 -8.92 -20.89
N LYS A 65 -0.06 -8.47 -22.07
CA LYS A 65 -0.67 -8.87 -23.34
C LYS A 65 -0.47 -10.36 -23.66
N SER A 66 0.53 -11.01 -23.05
CA SER A 66 0.83 -12.44 -23.18
C SER A 66 1.33 -13.02 -21.86
N ALA A 67 1.05 -14.31 -21.60
CA ALA A 67 1.38 -15.02 -20.36
C ALA A 67 2.88 -14.99 -20.00
N CYS A 68 3.75 -14.80 -21.00
CA CYS A 68 5.20 -14.73 -20.87
C CYS A 68 5.78 -13.40 -21.40
N ASP A 69 5.02 -12.29 -21.32
CA ASP A 69 5.60 -10.97 -21.60
C ASP A 69 6.51 -10.59 -20.43
N SER A 70 7.76 -11.04 -20.53
CA SER A 70 8.85 -10.59 -19.71
C SER A 70 9.17 -9.19 -20.17
N GLY A 71 8.46 -8.20 -19.62
CA GLY A 71 8.85 -6.79 -19.71
C GLY A 71 10.13 -6.56 -18.91
N VAL A 72 11.18 -7.35 -19.20
CA VAL A 72 12.52 -7.11 -18.71
C VAL A 72 12.91 -5.79 -19.37
N PRO A 73 13.11 -4.69 -18.62
CA PRO A 73 13.91 -3.61 -19.17
C PRO A 73 15.22 -4.26 -19.62
N GLU A 74 15.57 -4.07 -20.89
CA GLU A 74 16.81 -4.55 -21.49
C GLU A 74 17.93 -4.42 -20.45
N GLU A 75 18.48 -5.54 -19.99
CA GLU A 75 19.38 -5.58 -18.84
C GLU A 75 20.66 -4.81 -19.20
N GLU A 76 20.69 -3.51 -18.90
CA GLU A 76 21.90 -2.71 -19.07
C GLU A 76 22.95 -3.25 -18.11
N PRO A 77 24.11 -3.72 -18.60
CA PRO A 77 25.13 -4.29 -17.74
C PRO A 77 25.60 -3.23 -16.75
N LEU A 78 25.39 -3.48 -15.46
CA LEU A 78 25.85 -2.61 -14.38
C LEU A 78 27.38 -2.50 -14.46
N SER A 79 27.89 -1.34 -14.91
CA SER A 79 29.32 -1.07 -14.93
C SER A 79 29.78 -0.68 -13.52
N TRP A 80 30.24 -1.66 -12.75
CA TRP A 80 30.92 -1.40 -11.47
C TRP A 80 32.29 -0.79 -11.76
N LYS A 81 32.49 0.49 -11.43
CA LYS A 81 33.83 1.10 -11.42
C LYS A 81 34.52 0.73 -10.10
N HIS A 82 35.63 0.01 -10.21
CA HIS A 82 36.57 -0.25 -9.11
C HIS A 82 37.42 1.01 -8.85
#